data_AF-Q6D9S0-F1
#
_entry.id   AF-Q6D9S0-F1
#
_cell.length_a   1.000
_cell.length_b   1.000
_cell.length_c   1.000
_cell.angle_alpha   90.00
_cell.angle_beta   90.00
_cell.angle_gamma   90.00
#
_symmetry.space_group_name_H-M   'P 1'
#
loop_
_entity.id
_entity.type
_entity.pdbx_description
1 polymer ?
#
loop_
_entity_poly.entity_id
_entity_poly.type
_entity_poly.pdbx_seq_one_letter_code
_entity_poly.pdbx_strand_id
1 'polypeptide(L)' 'NCQSGAWAGSGKIDQNDCQWVSAPDAWVNPGARQYYKSAICPSDSVMTGTRFMIWPSGLDDEHVDAYCCPFS' A
#
# COMPACT_ATOMS: atom_id res chain seq x y z
N ASN A 1 -12.02 -14.21 -10.10
CA ASN A 1 -13.36 -13.60 -10.21
C ASN A 1 -14.00 -13.59 -8.82
N CYS A 2 -14.44 -12.44 -8.30
CA CYS A 2 -15.10 -12.41 -6.98
C CYS A 2 -16.48 -13.07 -7.08
N GLN A 3 -16.69 -14.18 -6.38
CA GLN A 3 -17.99 -14.82 -6.23
C GLN A 3 -18.34 -14.90 -4.75
N SER A 4 -19.51 -14.38 -4.39
CA SER A 4 -20.05 -14.46 -3.03
C SER A 4 -19.17 -13.81 -1.94
N GLY A 5 -18.44 -12.74 -2.28
CA GLY A 5 -17.54 -12.04 -1.34
C GLY A 5 -16.23 -12.78 -1.07
N ALA A 6 -16.02 -13.94 -1.70
CA ALA A 6 -14.76 -14.66 -1.70
C ALA A 6 -14.07 -14.49 -3.06
N TRP A 7 -12.79 -14.14 -3.03
CA TRP A 7 -11.95 -14.15 -4.22
C TRP A 7 -11.70 -15.61 -4.63
N ALA A 8 -12.58 -16.15 -5.48
CA ALA A 8 -12.39 -17.45 -6.11
C ALA A 8 -11.54 -17.28 -7.37
N GLY A 9 -10.41 -17.99 -7.42
CA GLY A 9 -9.46 -17.96 -8.54
C GLY A 9 -8.22 -17.07 -8.34
N SER A 10 -7.91 -16.63 -7.12
CA SER A 10 -6.64 -15.91 -6.85
C SER A 10 -5.46 -16.85 -6.97
N GLY A 11 -4.44 -16.46 -7.75
CA GLY A 11 -3.09 -16.94 -7.53
C GLY A 11 -2.75 -16.85 -6.03
N LYS A 12 -2.08 -17.86 -5.48
CA LYS A 12 -1.76 -17.83 -4.04
C LYS A 12 -0.91 -16.59 -3.77
N ILE A 13 -1.03 -15.97 -2.61
CA ILE A 13 -0.13 -14.87 -2.28
C ILE A 13 1.26 -15.46 -2.04
N ASP A 14 2.28 -14.99 -2.77
CA ASP A 14 3.67 -15.34 -2.44
C ASP A 14 4.15 -14.42 -1.32
N GLN A 15 4.25 -14.98 -0.11
CA GLN A 15 4.69 -14.24 1.06
C GLN A 15 6.20 -13.98 1.08
N ASN A 16 6.98 -14.64 0.22
CA ASN A 16 8.44 -14.51 0.17
C ASN A 16 8.90 -13.33 -0.68
N ASP A 17 8.05 -12.84 -1.58
CA ASP A 17 8.35 -11.72 -2.49
C ASP A 17 7.51 -10.46 -2.17
N CYS A 18 7.03 -10.36 -0.93
CA CYS A 18 6.36 -9.17 -0.46
C CYS A 18 7.35 -8.00 -0.30
N GLN A 19 6.85 -6.80 -0.55
CA GLN A 19 7.64 -5.58 -0.49
C GLN A 19 6.84 -4.42 0.11
N TRP A 20 7.56 -3.50 0.73
CA TRP A 20 6.97 -2.25 1.22
C TRP A 20 6.89 -1.24 0.08
N VAL A 21 5.70 -0.74 -0.19
CA VAL A 21 5.46 0.42 -1.03
C VAL A 21 5.26 1.62 -0.12
N SER A 22 6.16 2.59 -0.21
CA SER A 22 6.07 3.80 0.62
C SER A 22 5.19 4.86 -0.03
N ALA A 23 4.45 5.58 0.80
CA ALA A 23 3.72 6.75 0.35
C ALA A 23 4.72 7.84 -0.09
N PRO A 24 4.42 8.60 -1.15
CA PRO A 24 5.31 9.66 -1.65
C PRO A 24 5.27 10.90 -0.75
N ASP A 25 6.39 11.64 -0.72
CA ASP A 25 6.52 12.91 0.00
C ASP A 25 5.37 13.89 -0.31
N ALA A 26 4.80 14.52 0.72
CA ALA A 26 3.75 15.52 0.60
C ALA A 26 4.21 16.79 -0.07
N TRP A 27 5.50 17.10 -0.01
CA TRP A 27 6.10 18.23 -0.68
C TRP A 27 6.59 17.83 -2.07
N VAL A 28 5.69 17.90 -3.04
CA VAL A 28 6.05 17.71 -4.45
C VAL A 28 6.59 19.01 -5.04
N ASN A 29 7.69 18.94 -5.77
CA ASN A 29 8.28 20.08 -6.45
C ASN A 29 7.45 20.42 -7.72
N PRO A 30 6.97 21.68 -7.90
CA PRO A 30 7.15 22.83 -7.01
C PRO A 30 6.11 22.95 -5.88
N GLY A 31 6.62 22.94 -4.64
CA GLY A 31 6.11 23.59 -3.42
C GLY A 31 4.70 23.28 -2.91
N ALA A 32 3.91 22.44 -3.56
CA ALA A 32 2.52 22.22 -3.17
C ALA A 32 2.42 21.03 -2.20
N ARG A 33 1.92 21.29 -0.99
CA ARG A 33 1.56 20.22 -0.05
C ARG A 33 0.38 19.44 -0.61
N GLN A 34 0.56 18.13 -0.78
CA GLN A 34 -0.48 17.21 -1.20
C GLN A 34 -1.11 16.58 0.04
N TYR A 35 -2.42 16.78 0.22
CA TYR A 35 -3.13 16.33 1.43
C TYR A 35 -3.56 14.86 1.40
N TYR A 36 -3.59 14.25 0.22
CA TYR A 36 -3.95 12.85 0.03
C TYR A 36 -2.84 12.16 -0.74
N LYS A 37 -2.25 11.15 -0.11
CA LYS A 37 -1.22 10.29 -0.68
C LYS A 37 -1.66 8.86 -0.52
N SER A 38 -1.20 8.02 -1.43
CA SER A 38 -1.52 6.60 -1.40
C SER A 38 -0.27 5.79 -1.69
N ALA A 39 -0.02 4.81 -0.82
CA ALA A 39 0.83 3.67 -1.13
C ALA A 39 -0.05 2.62 -1.81
N ILE A 40 0.13 2.45 -3.13
CA ILE A 40 -0.69 1.56 -3.95
C ILE A 40 0.15 0.36 -4.36
N CYS A 41 -0.37 -0.84 -4.12
CA CYS A 41 0.27 -2.07 -4.58
C CYS A 41 0.28 -2.17 -6.11
N PRO A 42 1.37 -2.69 -6.73
CA PRO A 42 1.41 -3.04 -8.15
C PRO A 42 0.23 -3.92 -8.58
N SER A 43 -0.13 -3.87 -9.88
CA SER A 43 -1.34 -4.52 -10.43
C SER A 43 -1.41 -6.03 -10.24
N ASP A 44 -0.28 -6.70 -10.02
CA ASP A 44 -0.12 -8.14 -9.80
C ASP A 44 0.09 -8.50 -8.32
N SER A 45 -0.21 -7.57 -7.41
CA SER A 45 -0.03 -7.75 -5.98
C SER A 45 -1.23 -7.21 -5.18
N VAL A 46 -1.30 -7.62 -3.91
CA VAL A 46 -2.36 -7.20 -2.99
C VAL A 46 -1.76 -6.69 -1.68
N MET A 47 -2.41 -5.68 -1.09
CA MET A 47 -2.05 -5.19 0.24
C MET A 47 -2.41 -6.23 1.30
N THR A 48 -1.41 -6.67 2.06
CA THR A 48 -1.57 -7.65 3.16
C THR A 48 -1.29 -7.04 4.53
N GLY A 49 -0.75 -5.82 4.58
CA GLY A 49 -0.48 -5.10 5.82
C GLY A 49 -0.15 -3.64 5.60
N THR A 50 -0.01 -2.92 6.71
CA THR A 50 0.39 -1.51 6.75
C THR A 50 1.39 -1.27 7.87
N ARG A 51 2.20 -0.21 7.74
CA ARG A 51 3.03 0.32 8.84
C ARG A 51 2.98 1.83 8.86
N PHE A 52 3.17 2.38 10.05
CA PHE A 52 3.20 3.82 10.28
C PHE A 52 4.64 4.28 10.54
N MET A 53 5.09 5.27 9.79
CA MET A 53 6.48 5.76 9.84
C MET A 53 6.57 7.15 10.51
N ILE A 54 5.75 7.39 11.53
CA ILE A 54 5.74 8.65 12.31
C ILE A 54 5.23 8.43 13.73
N TRP A 55 5.43 9.44 14.58
CA TRP A 55 4.81 9.54 15.90
C TRP A 55 3.28 9.64 15.80
N PRO A 56 2.52 9.03 16.72
CA PRO A 56 1.06 8.97 16.64
C PRO A 56 0.35 10.32 16.46
N SER A 57 0.89 11.40 17.02
CA SER A 57 0.30 12.75 16.94
C SER A 57 0.46 13.42 15.56
N GLY A 58 1.32 12.90 14.70
CA GLY A 58 1.54 13.38 13.34
C GLY A 58 1.08 12.39 12.27
N LEU A 59 0.32 11.37 12.65
CA LEU A 59 -0.11 10.33 11.71
C LEU A 59 -1.12 10.88 10.71
N ASP A 60 -0.70 11.01 9.46
CA ASP A 60 -1.53 11.25 8.28
C ASP A 60 -1.22 10.22 7.19
N ASP A 61 -1.99 10.23 6.10
CA ASP A 61 -1.92 9.24 5.02
C ASP A 61 -0.54 9.18 4.33
N GLU A 62 0.26 10.24 4.44
CA GLU A 62 1.63 10.31 3.90
C GLU A 62 2.62 9.41 4.64
N HIS A 63 2.34 9.07 5.90
CA HIS A 63 3.23 8.26 6.73
C HIS A 63 2.77 6.80 6.84
N VAL A 64 1.84 6.38 5.98
CA VAL A 64 1.31 5.02 5.94
C VAL A 64 1.87 4.28 4.72
N ASP A 65 2.74 3.30 4.97
CA ASP A 65 3.26 2.42 3.93
C ASP A 65 2.36 1.18 3.76
N ALA A 66 2.33 0.64 2.54
CA ALA A 66 1.62 -0.58 2.20
C ALA A 66 2.58 -1.77 2.13
N TYR A 67 2.23 -2.90 2.74
CA TYR A 67 2.90 -4.18 2.50
C TYR A 67 2.18 -4.91 1.37
N CYS A 68 2.84 -5.04 0.23
CA CYS A 68 2.27 -5.58 -0.99
C CYS A 68 2.91 -6.93 -1.29
N CYS A 69 2.09 -7.95 -1.52
CA CYS A 69 2.55 -9.30 -1.86
C CYS A 69 2.01 -9.72 -3.22
N PRO A 70 2.85 -10.22 -4.14
CA PRO A 70 2.42 -10.63 -5.46
C PRO A 70 1.56 -11.90 -5.42
N PHE A 71 0.75 -12.08 -6.47
CA PHE A 71 0.08 -13.35 -6.73
C PHE A 71 1.05 -14.35 -7.40
N SER A 72 0.95 -15.63 -7.03
CA SER A 72 1.68 -16.77 -7.57
C SER A 72 0.87 -17.52 -8.63
#